data_AF-F6A9V0-F1
#
_entry.id   AF-F6A9V0-F1
#
_cell.length_a   1.000
_cell.length_b   1.000
_cell.length_c   1.000
_cell.angle_alpha   90.00
_cell.angle_beta   90.00
_cell.angle_gamma   90.00
#
_symmetry.space_group_name_H-M   'P 1'
#
loop_
_entity.id
_entity.type
_entity.pdbx_description
1 polymer ?
#
loop_
_entity_poly.entity_id
_entity_poly.type
_entity_poly.pdbx_seq_one_letter_code
_entity_poly.pdbx_strand_id
1 'polypeptide(L)'
;MSGVLLQRTRQALAEARAPLLFSLHSTAAALLALALANAAGIHHPWWAAMTVWLVAQPTRGLFIERSIARLTGSLVGALVGGVLLYFFFGWPNLLLCLLALWLALCAAVGNFFRHFRNYAWVLAGYTAAIVALFGLADPVFDPELASGRVICTLLGILCCSCISWLFTAKAEPSVLLEERLDALVNDCLRWCMSGPVQTENATDLNRILGAIKTLDGVLDFAAAGSRKGRQRVRHAHEVIDALLVSVALVHSLHETHSTFLCDARFADERSEQENLEAFIGALQLHPSKYPQLLLALERLQQLFANPSSRANWRERVLNHDWRAASTSAARPLSALIIAALAWRLSGWSEGAIMTMTAVLFASLFSSHNDARMALKDVFIGSLLGASAGMVARLWLLPQVHSDWQLLACIAPFLLTGAALMARARTAKLAIDLNMTFLLTAQPGVQLPSDLPLVAQQTLAIVLGVLAAAASLLLWYPALAAGRRLALARRIARQTRRATAPSQFAAAHGRARALLRSLVVSDGYASVLVSAALRCIAATAPFVTDDSSPVPDSAQAAYNAEQAARTLARLTSKD
;
A
#
# COMPACT_ATOMS: atom_id res chain seq x y z
N MET A 1 -11.68 -36.95 25.35
CA MET A 1 -12.05 -35.52 25.24
C MET A 1 -10.98 -34.54 25.76
N SER A 2 -10.14 -34.90 26.73
CA SER A 2 -9.07 -34.03 27.27
C SER A 2 -7.93 -33.71 26.28
N GLY A 3 -7.56 -34.65 25.41
CA GLY A 3 -6.47 -34.46 24.43
C GLY A 3 -6.77 -33.40 23.36
N VAL A 4 -7.99 -33.35 22.83
CA VAL A 4 -8.40 -32.36 21.82
C VAL A 4 -8.49 -30.95 22.42
N LEU A 5 -8.93 -30.83 23.68
CA LEU A 5 -8.92 -29.55 24.40
C LEU A 5 -7.49 -29.07 24.67
N LEU A 6 -6.58 -29.96 25.07
CA LEU A 6 -5.15 -29.63 25.25
C LEU A 6 -4.44 -29.25 23.95
N GLN A 7 -4.81 -29.88 22.83
CA GLN A 7 -4.24 -29.58 21.52
C GLN A 7 -4.78 -28.24 20.98
N ARG A 8 -6.08 -27.97 21.17
CA ARG A 8 -6.68 -26.66 20.86
C ARG A 8 -6.14 -25.54 21.72
N THR A 9 -5.92 -25.76 23.02
CA THR A 9 -5.32 -24.74 23.89
C THR A 9 -3.86 -24.50 23.56
N ARG A 10 -3.08 -25.54 23.22
CA ARG A 10 -1.70 -25.39 22.74
C ARG A 10 -1.61 -24.67 21.40
N GLN A 11 -2.49 -24.96 20.45
CA GLN A 11 -2.59 -24.23 19.17
C GLN A 11 -2.99 -22.77 19.41
N ALA A 12 -4.02 -22.51 20.23
CA ALA A 12 -4.43 -21.15 20.57
C ALA A 12 -3.33 -20.36 21.28
N LEU A 13 -2.57 -21.01 22.19
CA LEU A 13 -1.40 -20.40 22.85
C LEU A 13 -0.26 -20.14 21.86
N ALA A 14 0.00 -21.04 20.93
CA ALA A 14 1.01 -20.85 19.89
C ALA A 14 0.65 -19.70 18.94
N GLU A 15 -0.62 -19.60 18.54
CA GLU A 15 -1.16 -18.53 17.71
C GLU A 15 -1.16 -17.16 18.43
N ALA A 16 -1.38 -17.15 19.76
CA ALA A 16 -1.39 -15.92 20.55
C ALA A 16 0.01 -15.38 20.89
N ARG A 17 1.05 -16.21 20.89
CA ARG A 17 2.42 -15.83 21.31
C ARG A 17 3.03 -14.72 20.46
N ALA A 18 2.97 -14.83 19.13
CA ALA A 18 3.60 -13.84 18.24
C ALA A 18 2.94 -12.45 18.36
N PRO A 19 1.59 -12.31 18.35
CA PRO A 19 0.91 -11.05 18.63
C PRO A 19 1.25 -10.44 20.00
N LEU A 20 1.31 -11.26 21.06
CA LEU A 20 1.63 -10.80 22.41
C LEU A 20 3.07 -10.29 22.52
N LEU A 21 4.03 -11.02 21.97
CA LEU A 21 5.43 -10.60 21.92
C LEU A 21 5.59 -9.29 21.14
N PHE A 22 4.96 -9.18 19.98
CA PHE A 22 4.95 -7.93 19.20
C PHE A 22 4.42 -6.75 20.02
N SER A 23 3.34 -6.97 20.77
CA SER A 23 2.69 -5.95 21.59
C SER A 23 3.60 -5.46 22.73
N LEU A 24 4.22 -6.41 23.45
CA LEU A 24 5.14 -6.11 24.56
C LEU A 24 6.39 -5.38 24.06
N HIS A 25 7.02 -5.85 22.98
CA HIS A 25 8.23 -5.24 22.43
C HIS A 25 7.98 -3.83 21.89
N SER A 26 6.88 -3.63 21.16
CA SER A 26 6.54 -2.31 20.62
C SER A 26 6.25 -1.31 21.74
N THR A 27 5.57 -1.76 22.79
CA THR A 27 5.29 -0.94 23.99
C THR A 27 6.57 -0.60 24.74
N ALA A 28 7.43 -1.59 25.00
CA ALA A 28 8.71 -1.37 25.66
C ALA A 28 9.60 -0.39 24.88
N ALA A 29 9.62 -0.49 23.54
CA ALA A 29 10.36 0.44 22.69
C ALA A 29 9.81 1.86 22.74
N ALA A 30 8.48 2.02 22.74
CA ALA A 30 7.85 3.33 22.83
C ALA A 30 8.11 3.99 24.19
N LEU A 31 8.03 3.24 25.28
CA LEU A 31 8.34 3.71 26.63
C LEU A 31 9.82 4.07 26.78
N LEU A 32 10.73 3.25 26.26
CA LEU A 32 12.17 3.55 26.27
C LEU A 32 12.48 4.82 25.48
N ALA A 33 11.88 4.99 24.30
CA ALA A 33 12.05 6.20 23.50
C ALA A 33 11.53 7.45 24.22
N LEU A 34 10.38 7.34 24.90
CA LEU A 34 9.83 8.43 25.71
C LEU A 34 10.76 8.78 26.88
N ALA A 35 11.25 7.77 27.61
CA ALA A 35 12.13 7.94 28.76
C ALA A 35 13.43 8.65 28.37
N LEU A 36 14.07 8.20 27.29
CA LEU A 36 15.31 8.80 26.80
C LEU A 36 15.09 10.21 26.24
N ALA A 37 13.95 10.47 25.59
CA ALA A 37 13.63 11.79 25.08
C ALA A 37 13.40 12.80 26.22
N ASN A 38 12.72 12.36 27.29
CA ASN A 38 12.51 13.14 28.50
C ASN A 38 13.84 13.43 29.20
N ALA A 39 14.68 12.40 29.38
CA ALA A 39 16.00 12.54 30.00
C ALA A 39 16.96 13.43 29.20
N ALA A 40 16.81 13.48 27.88
CA ALA A 40 17.57 14.37 27.00
C ALA A 40 17.04 15.81 26.95
N GLY A 41 15.95 16.12 27.67
CA GLY A 41 15.37 17.47 27.71
C GLY A 41 14.77 17.93 26.38
N ILE A 42 14.30 17.01 25.53
CA ILE A 42 13.72 17.37 24.24
C ILE A 42 12.33 17.99 24.45
N HIS A 43 12.05 19.14 23.84
CA HIS A 43 10.76 19.88 23.97
C HIS A 43 9.50 19.04 23.75
N HIS A 44 9.55 18.05 22.86
CA HIS A 44 8.40 17.21 22.50
C HIS A 44 8.73 15.71 22.58
N PRO A 45 8.88 15.13 23.79
CA PRO A 45 9.41 13.79 23.98
C PRO A 45 8.45 12.69 23.48
N TRP A 46 7.14 12.95 23.47
CA TRP A 46 6.14 12.02 22.94
C TRP A 46 6.30 11.73 21.44
N TRP A 47 6.95 12.61 20.66
CA TRP A 47 7.24 12.36 19.25
C TRP A 47 8.21 11.19 19.02
N ALA A 48 9.10 10.92 19.98
CA ALA A 48 9.99 9.77 19.93
C ALA A 48 9.19 8.46 20.04
N ALA A 49 8.27 8.39 21.02
CA ALA A 49 7.34 7.28 21.17
C ALA A 49 6.43 7.12 19.95
N MET A 50 5.93 8.22 19.37
CA MET A 50 5.12 8.17 18.15
C MET A 50 5.88 7.53 16.97
N THR A 51 7.18 7.79 16.86
CA THR A 51 8.01 7.24 15.79
C THR A 51 8.15 5.72 15.91
N VAL A 52 8.25 5.18 17.13
CA VAL A 52 8.28 3.72 17.36
C VAL A 52 7.03 3.06 16.76
N TRP A 53 5.84 3.59 17.06
CA TRP A 53 4.58 3.05 16.52
C TRP A 53 4.49 3.14 15.00
N LEU A 54 5.01 4.22 14.42
CA LEU A 54 4.96 4.41 12.98
C LEU A 54 5.95 3.53 12.23
N VAL A 55 7.02 3.05 12.89
CA VAL A 55 8.09 2.26 12.27
C VAL A 55 8.03 0.78 12.65
N ALA A 56 7.40 0.41 13.77
CA ALA A 56 7.21 -0.97 14.19
C ALA A 56 6.57 -1.79 13.06
N GLN A 57 7.23 -2.88 12.67
CA GLN A 57 6.80 -3.79 11.60
C GLN A 57 7.01 -5.24 12.04
N PRO A 58 6.21 -6.18 11.52
CA PRO A 58 6.27 -7.59 11.92
C PRO A 58 7.53 -8.32 11.43
N THR A 59 8.21 -7.81 10.39
CA THR A 59 9.44 -8.41 9.85
C THR A 59 10.58 -7.41 9.80
N ARG A 60 11.82 -7.92 9.94
CA ARG A 60 13.04 -7.08 9.94
C ARG A 60 13.22 -6.28 8.65
N GLY A 61 12.89 -6.88 7.50
CA GLY A 61 13.05 -6.23 6.20
C GLY A 61 12.13 -5.03 6.03
N LEU A 62 10.86 -5.17 6.41
CA LEU A 62 9.88 -4.07 6.40
C LEU A 62 10.27 -2.98 7.40
N PHE A 63 10.74 -3.38 8.60
CA PHE A 63 11.19 -2.45 9.62
C PHE A 63 12.34 -1.55 9.11
N ILE A 64 13.36 -2.14 8.47
CA ILE A 64 14.50 -1.38 7.93
C ILE A 64 14.04 -0.42 6.83
N GLU A 65 13.24 -0.88 5.86
CA GLU A 65 12.76 -0.01 4.78
C GLU A 65 11.88 1.13 5.31
N ARG A 66 11.03 0.87 6.29
CA ARG A 66 10.19 1.87 6.94
C ARG A 66 11.00 2.84 7.79
N SER A 67 12.05 2.37 8.47
CA SER A 67 12.98 3.21 9.25
C SER A 67 13.78 4.16 8.35
N ILE A 68 14.30 3.67 7.23
CA ILE A 68 15.04 4.49 6.27
C ILE A 68 14.10 5.54 5.68
N ALA A 69 12.92 5.12 5.21
CA ALA A 69 11.92 6.03 4.67
C ALA A 69 11.51 7.09 5.71
N ARG A 70 11.36 6.67 6.97
CA ARG A 70 11.09 7.55 8.11
C ARG A 70 12.16 8.62 8.27
N LEU A 71 13.42 8.20 8.38
CA LEU A 71 14.52 9.12 8.57
C LEU A 71 14.66 10.10 7.40
N THR A 72 14.64 9.60 6.16
CA THR A 72 14.78 10.46 4.97
C THR A 72 13.64 11.46 4.84
N GLY A 73 12.39 11.03 5.08
CA GLY A 73 11.25 11.91 4.99
C GLY A 73 11.27 12.97 6.10
N SER A 74 11.61 12.60 7.33
CA SER A 74 11.69 13.55 8.44
C SER A 74 12.82 14.56 8.27
N LEU A 75 13.97 14.17 7.73
CA LEU A 75 15.07 15.09 7.42
C LEU A 75 14.67 16.11 6.36
N VAL A 76 14.14 15.66 5.22
CA VAL A 76 13.73 16.55 4.13
C VAL A 76 12.57 17.45 4.58
N GLY A 77 11.59 16.89 5.30
CA GLY A 77 10.46 17.66 5.80
C GLY A 77 10.85 18.69 6.86
N ALA A 78 11.72 18.34 7.80
CA ALA A 78 12.22 19.28 8.81
C ALA A 78 13.04 20.42 8.17
N LEU A 79 13.88 20.11 7.18
CA LEU A 79 14.62 21.11 6.41
C LEU A 79 13.66 22.07 5.69
N VAL A 80 12.71 21.55 4.91
CA VAL A 80 11.78 22.39 4.15
C VAL A 80 10.86 23.20 5.08
N GLY A 81 10.32 22.58 6.13
CA GLY A 81 9.51 23.27 7.13
C GLY A 81 10.28 24.38 7.85
N GLY A 82 11.53 24.11 8.24
CA GLY A 82 12.41 25.10 8.86
C GLY A 82 12.76 26.26 7.92
N VAL A 83 13.09 25.98 6.66
CA VAL A 83 13.34 27.00 5.63
C VAL A 83 12.09 27.87 5.41
N LEU A 84 10.91 27.25 5.31
CA LEU A 84 9.65 27.97 5.14
C LEU A 84 9.37 28.90 6.32
N LEU A 85 9.56 28.43 7.55
CA LEU A 85 9.43 29.28 8.73
C LEU A 85 10.46 30.42 8.73
N TYR A 86 11.74 30.10 8.55
CA TYR A 86 12.82 31.09 8.63
C TYR A 86 12.60 32.29 7.69
N PHE A 87 12.16 32.04 6.45
CA PHE A 87 11.94 33.12 5.48
C PHE A 87 10.54 33.72 5.50
N PHE A 88 9.50 32.95 5.88
CA PHE A 88 8.10 33.35 5.71
C PHE A 88 7.28 33.41 7.01
N PHE A 89 7.91 33.32 8.19
CA PHE A 89 7.23 33.47 9.49
C PHE A 89 6.41 34.76 9.58
N GLY A 90 6.94 35.88 9.09
CA GLY A 90 6.23 37.17 9.06
C GLY A 90 5.07 37.26 8.06
N TRP A 91 4.91 36.27 7.17
CA TRP A 91 3.88 36.25 6.12
C TRP A 91 3.09 34.93 6.16
N PRO A 92 2.28 34.67 7.22
CA PRO A 92 1.69 33.36 7.49
C PRO A 92 0.83 32.80 6.33
N ASN A 93 0.10 33.66 5.62
CA ASN A 93 -0.72 33.23 4.49
C ASN A 93 0.13 32.71 3.33
N LEU A 94 1.27 33.35 3.04
CA LEU A 94 2.20 32.92 1.98
C LEU A 94 2.89 31.61 2.38
N LEU A 95 3.28 31.49 3.65
CA LEU A 95 3.83 30.26 4.21
C LEU A 95 2.85 29.08 4.04
N LEU A 96 1.57 29.28 4.36
CA LEU A 96 0.52 28.26 4.18
C LEU A 96 0.34 27.87 2.71
N CYS A 97 0.38 28.83 1.78
CA CYS A 97 0.32 28.55 0.34
C CYS A 97 1.53 27.72 -0.14
N LEU A 98 2.75 28.09 0.25
CA LEU A 98 3.96 27.35 -0.11
C LEU A 98 3.96 25.94 0.49
N LEU A 99 3.50 25.80 1.74
CA LEU A 99 3.33 24.52 2.39
C LEU A 99 2.31 23.63 1.66
N ALA A 100 1.21 24.22 1.18
CA ALA A 100 0.20 23.52 0.40
C ALA A 100 0.76 22.99 -0.92
N LEU A 101 1.57 23.79 -1.62
CA LEU A 101 2.27 23.37 -2.83
C LEU A 101 3.28 22.24 -2.56
N TRP A 102 4.04 22.34 -1.46
CA TRP A 102 4.97 21.30 -1.05
C TRP A 102 4.26 19.97 -0.76
N LEU A 103 3.16 20.00 -0.02
CA LEU A 103 2.34 18.82 0.26
C LEU A 103 1.80 18.18 -1.01
N ALA A 104 1.27 18.98 -1.94
CA ALA A 104 0.79 18.50 -3.23
C ALA A 104 1.91 17.86 -4.06
N LEU A 105 3.10 18.48 -4.10
CA LEU A 105 4.28 17.94 -4.77
C LEU A 105 4.72 16.60 -4.16
N CYS A 106 4.85 16.53 -2.83
CA CYS A 106 5.22 15.32 -2.12
C CYS A 106 4.25 14.17 -2.41
N ALA A 107 2.94 14.43 -2.38
CA ALA A 107 1.93 13.40 -2.66
C ALA A 107 1.88 13.01 -4.15
N ALA A 108 2.09 13.95 -5.07
CA ALA A 108 2.20 13.66 -6.51
C ALA A 108 3.41 12.77 -6.83
N VAL A 109 4.59 13.15 -6.31
CA VAL A 109 5.84 12.41 -6.53
C VAL A 109 5.81 11.07 -5.80
N GLY A 110 5.26 11.03 -4.59
CA GLY A 110 5.07 9.80 -3.81
C GLY A 110 4.29 8.73 -4.56
N ASN A 111 3.29 9.14 -5.36
CA ASN A 111 2.47 8.23 -6.17
C ASN A 111 3.27 7.44 -7.23
N PHE A 112 4.42 7.96 -7.70
CA PHE A 112 5.30 7.24 -8.62
C PHE A 112 6.00 6.05 -7.96
N PHE A 113 6.13 6.09 -6.64
CA PHE A 113 6.81 5.07 -5.88
C PHE A 113 5.78 4.13 -5.21
N ARG A 114 6.13 2.86 -5.07
CA ARG A 114 5.33 1.90 -4.30
C ARG A 114 5.90 1.75 -2.89
N HIS A 115 5.03 1.39 -1.94
CA HIS A 115 5.39 1.00 -0.57
C HIS A 115 6.15 2.09 0.21
N PHE A 116 7.24 1.72 0.90
CA PHE A 116 7.96 2.62 1.80
C PHE A 116 8.58 3.85 1.12
N ARG A 117 8.85 3.77 -0.18
CA ARG A 117 9.34 4.93 -0.93
C ARG A 117 8.26 6.00 -1.08
N ASN A 118 6.99 5.62 -1.23
CA ASN A 118 5.87 6.56 -1.16
C ASN A 118 5.77 7.16 0.26
N TYR A 119 5.90 6.30 1.28
CA TYR A 119 5.87 6.74 2.68
C TYR A 119 6.92 7.83 2.98
N ALA A 120 8.14 7.76 2.44
CA ALA A 120 9.16 8.81 2.62
C ALA A 120 8.73 10.18 2.07
N TRP A 121 8.13 10.22 0.88
CA TRP A 121 7.64 11.46 0.26
C TRP A 121 6.46 12.06 1.04
N VAL A 122 5.47 11.22 1.37
CA VAL A 122 4.32 11.61 2.20
C VAL A 122 4.80 12.16 3.55
N LEU A 123 5.80 11.51 4.14
CA LEU A 123 6.41 11.92 5.39
C LEU A 123 7.14 13.27 5.31
N ALA A 124 7.86 13.53 4.23
CA ALA A 124 8.49 14.82 4.00
C ALA A 124 7.45 15.95 3.94
N GLY A 125 6.30 15.70 3.31
CA GLY A 125 5.18 16.64 3.27
C GLY A 125 4.64 16.94 4.66
N TYR A 126 4.17 15.93 5.39
CA TYR A 126 3.52 16.20 6.67
C TYR A 126 4.51 16.61 7.77
N THR A 127 5.79 16.21 7.71
CA THR A 127 6.79 16.69 8.68
C THR A 127 7.06 18.17 8.48
N ALA A 128 7.16 18.65 7.24
CA ALA A 128 7.23 20.08 6.96
C ALA A 128 6.01 20.82 7.51
N ALA A 129 4.81 20.23 7.39
CA ALA A 129 3.59 20.80 7.95
C ALA A 129 3.58 20.83 9.48
N ILE A 130 4.04 19.78 10.15
CA ILE A 130 4.20 19.76 11.63
C ILE A 130 5.11 20.91 12.05
N VAL A 131 6.32 20.99 11.47
CA VAL A 131 7.29 22.04 11.82
C VAL A 131 6.69 23.42 11.55
N ALA A 132 6.16 23.66 10.35
CA ALA A 132 5.63 24.97 9.97
C ALA A 132 4.38 25.39 10.76
N LEU A 133 3.45 24.48 11.06
CA LEU A 133 2.20 24.81 11.76
C LEU A 133 2.39 24.94 13.27
N PHE A 134 3.27 24.15 13.89
CA PHE A 134 3.66 24.38 15.28
C PHE A 134 4.43 25.69 15.41
N GLY A 135 5.37 25.97 14.52
CA GLY A 135 6.10 27.24 14.53
C GLY A 135 5.19 28.45 14.34
N LEU A 136 4.06 28.34 13.65
CA LEU A 136 3.05 29.39 13.53
C LEU A 136 2.09 29.48 14.73
N ALA A 137 2.03 28.45 15.57
CA ALA A 137 1.22 28.45 16.79
C ALA A 137 1.91 29.24 17.91
N ASP A 138 3.25 29.22 17.91
CA ASP A 138 4.05 29.96 18.89
C ASP A 138 4.19 31.44 18.49
N PRO A 139 4.13 32.37 19.47
CA PRO A 139 4.29 33.80 19.21
C PRO A 139 5.74 34.18 18.83
N VAL A 140 6.70 33.28 19.05
CA VAL A 140 8.13 33.49 18.80
C VAL A 140 8.65 32.35 17.93
N PHE A 141 9.48 32.68 16.95
CA PHE A 141 10.14 31.69 16.11
C PHE A 141 11.11 30.83 16.94
N ASP A 142 10.83 29.52 17.00
CA ASP A 142 11.71 28.52 17.61
C ASP A 142 12.52 27.77 16.52
N PRO A 143 13.85 28.02 16.39
CA PRO A 143 14.69 27.30 15.44
C PRO A 143 14.92 25.83 15.83
N GLU A 144 14.71 25.45 17.10
CA GLU A 144 15.00 24.11 17.60
C GLU A 144 13.93 23.08 17.20
N LEU A 145 12.71 23.54 16.89
CA LEU A 145 11.57 22.68 16.53
C LEU A 145 11.91 21.70 15.39
N ALA A 146 12.61 22.18 14.35
CA ALA A 146 13.02 21.37 13.21
C ALA A 146 14.03 20.29 13.61
N SER A 147 15.06 20.65 14.38
CA SER A 147 16.05 19.70 14.89
C SER A 147 15.44 18.70 15.88
N GLY A 148 14.55 19.16 16.77
CA GLY A 148 13.86 18.31 17.74
C GLY A 148 13.06 17.22 17.04
N ARG A 149 12.43 17.52 15.90
CA ARG A 149 11.71 16.53 15.11
C ARG A 149 12.62 15.44 14.53
N VAL A 150 13.81 15.81 14.07
CA VAL A 150 14.81 14.86 13.55
C VAL A 150 15.37 14.00 14.68
N ILE A 151 15.75 14.61 15.80
CA ILE A 151 16.32 13.92 16.97
C ILE A 151 15.30 12.92 17.55
N CYS A 152 14.04 13.32 17.77
CA CYS A 152 12.99 12.41 18.23
C CYS A 152 12.78 11.23 17.27
N THR A 153 12.87 11.48 15.96
CA THR A 153 12.71 10.43 14.95
C THR A 153 13.87 9.43 15.01
N LEU A 154 15.11 9.92 15.10
CA LEU A 154 16.30 9.09 15.26
C LEU A 154 16.23 8.25 16.54
N LEU A 155 15.90 8.89 17.67
CA LEU A 155 15.81 8.22 18.96
C LEU A 155 14.75 7.11 18.97
N GLY A 156 13.57 7.38 18.40
CA GLY A 156 12.52 6.36 18.25
C GLY A 156 12.96 5.17 17.38
N ILE A 157 13.64 5.43 16.26
CA ILE A 157 14.17 4.36 15.39
C ILE A 157 15.23 3.53 16.13
N LEU A 158 16.14 4.17 16.87
CA LEU A 158 17.18 3.48 17.64
C LEU A 158 16.57 2.60 18.74
N CYS A 159 15.65 3.13 19.53
CA CYS A 159 14.97 2.36 20.59
C CYS A 159 14.19 1.17 20.02
N CYS A 160 13.45 1.39 18.92
CA CYS A 160 12.74 0.32 18.25
C CYS A 160 13.72 -0.73 17.69
N SER A 161 14.84 -0.31 17.11
CA SER A 161 15.88 -1.21 16.59
C SER A 161 16.47 -2.06 17.69
N CYS A 162 16.87 -1.46 18.82
CA CYS A 162 17.47 -2.18 19.95
C CYS A 162 16.56 -3.30 20.48
N ILE A 163 15.26 -3.01 20.65
CA ILE A 163 14.31 -3.98 21.20
C ILE A 163 13.81 -4.97 20.14
N SER A 164 13.52 -4.52 18.93
CA SER A 164 12.98 -5.38 17.86
C SER A 164 14.05 -6.30 17.26
N TRP A 165 15.31 -5.88 17.19
CA TRP A 165 16.39 -6.71 16.63
C TRP A 165 16.60 -8.02 17.39
N LEU A 166 16.33 -8.02 18.70
CA LEU A 166 16.46 -9.20 19.56
C LEU A 166 15.37 -10.25 19.30
N PHE A 167 14.21 -9.88 18.75
CA PHE A 167 13.02 -10.75 18.77
C PHE A 167 12.22 -10.83 17.46
N THR A 168 12.41 -9.93 16.49
CA THR A 168 11.62 -9.96 15.25
C THR A 168 12.09 -11.11 14.35
N ALA A 169 11.14 -11.89 13.83
CA ALA A 169 11.41 -13.00 12.93
C ALA A 169 12.04 -12.53 11.59
N LYS A 170 12.87 -13.39 11.00
CA LYS A 170 13.35 -13.23 9.62
C LYS A 170 12.14 -13.37 8.67
N ALA A 171 12.16 -12.69 7.52
CA ALA A 171 11.08 -12.78 6.53
C ALA A 171 10.78 -14.24 6.14
N GLU A 172 9.57 -14.51 5.60
CA GLU A 172 9.15 -15.84 5.12
C GLU A 172 10.29 -16.52 4.34
N PRO A 173 10.57 -17.81 4.57
CA PRO A 173 11.64 -18.52 3.88
C PRO A 173 11.46 -18.40 2.38
N SER A 174 12.52 -18.04 1.65
CA SER A 174 12.44 -17.89 0.19
C SER A 174 11.96 -19.16 -0.54
N VAL A 175 12.21 -20.32 0.08
CA VAL A 175 11.77 -21.63 -0.40
C VAL A 175 10.24 -21.70 -0.52
N LEU A 176 9.51 -21.20 0.48
CA LEU A 176 8.04 -21.23 0.47
C LEU A 176 7.44 -20.36 -0.64
N LEU A 177 8.14 -19.28 -1.02
CA LEU A 177 7.69 -18.42 -2.12
C LEU A 177 7.87 -19.10 -3.47
N GLU A 178 9.01 -19.76 -3.66
CA GLU A 178 9.32 -20.54 -4.86
C GLU A 178 8.32 -21.70 -4.98
N GLU A 179 8.09 -22.48 -3.93
CA GLU A 179 7.07 -23.56 -3.89
C GLU A 179 5.65 -23.07 -4.27
N ARG A 180 5.22 -21.90 -3.77
CA ARG A 180 3.90 -21.34 -4.12
C ARG A 180 3.83 -20.86 -5.57
N LEU A 181 4.94 -20.36 -6.12
CA LEU A 181 5.02 -19.96 -7.52
C LEU A 181 4.97 -21.19 -8.42
N ASP A 182 5.70 -22.25 -8.07
CA ASP A 182 5.75 -23.51 -8.82
C ASP A 182 4.39 -24.21 -8.81
N ALA A 183 3.72 -24.25 -7.65
CA ALA A 183 2.36 -24.75 -7.53
C ALA A 183 1.38 -23.96 -8.41
N LEU A 184 1.51 -22.62 -8.47
CA LEU A 184 0.67 -21.77 -9.32
C LEU A 184 0.92 -22.03 -10.81
N VAL A 185 2.18 -22.20 -11.22
CA VAL A 185 2.55 -22.55 -12.61
C VAL A 185 1.90 -23.88 -12.98
N ASN A 186 2.04 -24.90 -12.15
CA ASN A 186 1.48 -26.22 -12.38
C ASN A 186 -0.05 -26.19 -12.46
N ASP A 187 -0.73 -25.48 -11.56
CA ASP A 187 -2.19 -25.31 -11.62
C ASP A 187 -2.64 -24.60 -12.91
N CYS A 188 -1.89 -23.57 -13.35
CA CYS A 188 -2.17 -22.89 -14.61
C CYS A 188 -1.96 -23.80 -15.82
N LEU A 189 -0.85 -24.56 -15.84
CA LEU A 189 -0.53 -25.48 -16.92
C LEU A 189 -1.55 -26.62 -16.99
N ARG A 190 -1.95 -27.19 -15.84
CA ARG A 190 -3.00 -28.21 -15.75
C ARG A 190 -4.31 -27.70 -16.35
N TRP A 191 -4.71 -26.48 -16.03
CA TRP A 191 -5.91 -25.86 -16.59
C TRP A 191 -5.79 -25.54 -18.09
N CYS A 192 -4.60 -25.11 -18.54
CA CYS A 192 -4.36 -24.85 -19.96
C CYS A 192 -4.39 -26.13 -20.81
N MET A 193 -3.98 -27.27 -20.23
CA MET A 193 -4.04 -28.59 -20.87
C MET A 193 -5.39 -29.28 -20.71
N SER A 194 -6.22 -28.88 -19.74
CA SER A 194 -7.58 -29.43 -19.59
C SER A 194 -8.51 -28.89 -20.67
N GLY A 195 -9.21 -29.78 -21.38
CA GLY A 195 -10.19 -29.40 -22.41
C GLY A 195 -11.42 -28.67 -21.85
N PRO A 196 -12.34 -28.20 -22.72
CA PRO A 196 -13.49 -27.41 -22.32
C PRO A 196 -14.55 -28.24 -21.57
N VAL A 197 -14.49 -28.33 -20.24
CA VAL A 197 -15.54 -28.93 -19.39
C VAL A 197 -16.44 -27.82 -18.82
N GLN A 198 -17.67 -27.73 -19.32
CA GLN A 198 -18.53 -26.54 -19.23
C GLN A 198 -19.02 -26.15 -17.82
N THR A 199 -18.90 -27.00 -16.80
CA THR A 199 -19.34 -26.71 -15.41
C THR A 199 -18.21 -26.60 -14.37
N GLU A 200 -17.06 -27.24 -14.56
CA GLU A 200 -15.90 -27.17 -13.65
C GLU A 200 -14.93 -26.02 -14.00
N ASN A 201 -14.96 -25.52 -15.25
CA ASN A 201 -14.02 -24.50 -15.74
C ASN A 201 -14.11 -23.14 -15.02
N ALA A 202 -15.30 -22.72 -14.59
CA ALA A 202 -15.47 -21.46 -13.87
C ALA A 202 -14.88 -21.55 -12.45
N THR A 203 -15.03 -22.70 -11.78
CA THR A 203 -14.43 -22.97 -10.48
C THR A 203 -12.90 -23.06 -10.55
N ASP A 204 -12.35 -23.64 -11.61
CA ASP A 204 -10.90 -23.77 -11.78
C ASP A 204 -10.23 -22.45 -12.16
N LEU A 205 -10.85 -21.65 -13.03
CA LEU A 205 -10.34 -20.30 -13.32
C LEU A 205 -10.40 -19.41 -12.07
N ASN A 206 -11.47 -19.50 -11.27
CA ASN A 206 -11.56 -18.81 -9.99
C ASN A 206 -10.44 -19.23 -9.04
N ARG A 207 -10.09 -20.52 -8.99
CA ARG A 207 -8.99 -21.05 -8.20
C ARG A 207 -7.65 -20.46 -8.62
N ILE A 208 -7.36 -20.42 -9.92
CA ILE A 208 -6.12 -19.82 -10.46
C ILE A 208 -6.05 -18.31 -10.17
N LEU A 209 -7.10 -17.56 -10.48
CA LEU A 209 -7.14 -16.11 -10.24
C LEU A 209 -7.07 -15.79 -8.73
N GLY A 210 -7.66 -16.64 -7.90
CA GLY A 210 -7.54 -16.58 -6.44
C GLY A 210 -6.10 -16.83 -5.97
N ALA A 211 -5.43 -17.85 -6.52
CA ALA A 211 -4.04 -18.17 -6.21
C ALA A 211 -3.07 -17.05 -6.67
N ILE A 212 -3.30 -16.43 -7.82
CA ILE A 212 -2.56 -15.24 -8.27
C ILE A 212 -2.72 -14.11 -7.26
N LYS A 213 -3.96 -13.84 -6.80
CA LYS A 213 -4.24 -12.79 -5.82
C LYS A 213 -3.57 -13.07 -4.48
N THR A 214 -3.61 -14.30 -3.98
CA THR A 214 -2.97 -14.66 -2.70
C THR A 214 -1.45 -14.55 -2.80
N LEU A 215 -0.84 -15.00 -3.91
CA LEU A 215 0.60 -14.89 -4.13
C LEU A 215 1.06 -13.43 -4.27
N ASP A 216 0.38 -12.62 -5.09
CA ASP A 216 0.68 -11.18 -5.27
C ASP A 216 0.59 -10.42 -3.93
N GLY A 217 -0.38 -10.79 -3.09
CA GLY A 217 -0.51 -10.23 -1.74
C GLY A 217 0.68 -10.52 -0.80
N VAL A 218 1.46 -11.58 -1.04
CA VAL A 218 2.62 -11.99 -0.23
C VAL A 218 3.94 -11.50 -0.83
N LEU A 219 4.01 -11.40 -2.16
CA LEU A 219 5.21 -10.98 -2.90
C LEU A 219 5.78 -9.65 -2.42
N ASP A 220 4.93 -8.67 -2.12
CA ASP A 220 5.35 -7.36 -1.63
C ASP A 220 6.07 -7.45 -0.26
N PHE A 221 5.65 -8.36 0.61
CA PHE A 221 6.30 -8.59 1.91
C PHE A 221 7.61 -9.37 1.77
N ALA A 222 7.68 -10.32 0.81
CA ALA A 222 8.87 -11.10 0.52
C ALA A 222 10.01 -10.27 -0.10
N ALA A 223 9.68 -9.18 -0.79
CA ALA A 223 10.66 -8.25 -1.37
C ALA A 223 11.41 -7.40 -0.32
N ALA A 224 10.83 -7.23 0.87
CA ALA A 224 11.23 -6.19 1.81
C ALA A 224 12.63 -6.41 2.38
N GLY A 225 13.46 -5.36 2.32
CA GLY A 225 14.78 -5.30 2.97
C GLY A 225 15.90 -6.09 2.29
N SER A 226 15.64 -6.77 1.16
CA SER A 226 16.66 -7.57 0.45
C SER A 226 16.73 -7.25 -1.05
N ARG A 227 17.93 -6.97 -1.57
CA ARG A 227 18.14 -6.81 -3.02
C ARG A 227 17.83 -8.08 -3.80
N LYS A 228 18.22 -9.25 -3.27
CA LYS A 228 17.91 -10.57 -3.86
C LYS A 228 16.41 -10.87 -3.79
N GLY A 229 15.75 -10.54 -2.67
CA GLY A 229 14.28 -10.65 -2.54
C GLY A 229 13.54 -9.83 -3.61
N ARG A 230 13.96 -8.58 -3.85
CA ARG A 230 13.42 -7.76 -4.94
C ARG A 230 13.68 -8.31 -6.34
N GLN A 231 14.75 -9.06 -6.57
CA GLN A 231 14.97 -9.75 -7.85
C GLN A 231 13.98 -10.90 -8.01
N ARG A 232 13.84 -11.76 -6.99
CA ARG A 232 12.87 -12.88 -7.00
C ARG A 232 11.43 -12.43 -7.20
N VAL A 233 11.01 -11.38 -6.51
CA VAL A 233 9.63 -10.84 -6.64
C VAL A 233 9.40 -10.22 -8.02
N ARG A 234 10.43 -9.63 -8.64
CA ARG A 234 10.32 -9.18 -10.04
C ARG A 234 10.14 -10.37 -10.97
N HIS A 235 10.94 -11.42 -10.80
CA HIS A 235 10.82 -12.65 -11.57
C HIS A 235 9.43 -13.28 -11.40
N ALA A 236 8.94 -13.42 -10.17
CA ALA A 236 7.59 -13.93 -9.91
C ALA A 236 6.49 -13.09 -10.58
N HIS A 237 6.60 -11.75 -10.58
CA HIS A 237 5.67 -10.90 -11.33
C HIS A 237 5.75 -11.09 -12.84
N GLU A 238 6.94 -11.30 -13.41
CA GLU A 238 7.11 -11.59 -14.84
C GLU A 238 6.49 -12.93 -15.21
N VAL A 239 6.65 -13.94 -14.37
CA VAL A 239 6.00 -15.26 -14.50
C VAL A 239 4.48 -15.12 -14.41
N ILE A 240 3.94 -14.43 -13.40
CA ILE A 240 2.49 -14.17 -13.28
C ILE A 240 1.95 -13.42 -14.49
N ASP A 241 2.65 -12.38 -14.96
CA ASP A 241 2.25 -11.59 -16.12
C ASP A 241 2.23 -12.46 -17.41
N ALA A 242 3.16 -13.42 -17.55
CA ALA A 242 3.17 -14.39 -18.65
C ALA A 242 2.04 -15.43 -18.52
N LEU A 243 1.84 -16.00 -17.33
CA LEU A 243 0.75 -16.93 -17.05
C LEU A 243 -0.63 -16.31 -17.34
N LEU A 244 -0.85 -15.04 -16.96
CA LEU A 244 -2.10 -14.34 -17.26
C LEU A 244 -2.37 -14.18 -18.75
N VAL A 245 -1.33 -14.03 -19.58
CA VAL A 245 -1.48 -13.99 -21.04
C VAL A 245 -1.86 -15.37 -21.58
N SER A 246 -1.19 -16.43 -21.13
CA SER A 246 -1.53 -17.81 -21.50
C SER A 246 -2.97 -18.16 -21.10
N VAL A 247 -3.37 -17.78 -19.88
CA VAL A 247 -4.74 -17.97 -19.38
C VAL A 247 -5.75 -17.19 -20.21
N ALA A 248 -5.44 -15.94 -20.58
CA ALA A 248 -6.32 -15.14 -21.44
C ALA A 248 -6.53 -15.76 -22.82
N LEU A 249 -5.46 -16.29 -23.43
CA LEU A 249 -5.51 -16.95 -24.73
C LEU A 249 -6.33 -18.24 -24.67
N VAL A 250 -6.04 -19.13 -23.72
CA VAL A 250 -6.79 -20.39 -23.53
C VAL A 250 -8.26 -20.11 -23.19
N HIS A 251 -8.55 -19.13 -22.33
CA HIS A 251 -9.92 -18.72 -22.03
C HIS A 251 -10.69 -18.32 -23.30
N SER A 252 -10.06 -17.53 -24.18
CA SER A 252 -10.67 -17.13 -25.45
C SER A 252 -10.87 -18.33 -26.38
N LEU A 253 -9.94 -19.29 -26.39
CA LEU A 253 -10.05 -20.49 -27.21
C LEU A 253 -11.14 -21.44 -26.71
N HIS A 254 -11.29 -21.61 -25.39
CA HIS A 254 -12.36 -22.42 -24.79
C HIS A 254 -13.77 -21.84 -25.04
N GLU A 255 -13.91 -20.51 -25.19
CA GLU A 255 -15.18 -19.89 -25.63
C GLU A 255 -15.50 -20.19 -27.10
N THR A 256 -14.47 -20.36 -27.94
CA THR A 256 -14.62 -20.43 -29.42
C THR A 256 -14.62 -21.86 -29.95
N HIS A 257 -13.89 -22.78 -29.30
CA HIS A 257 -13.70 -24.16 -29.72
C HIS A 257 -14.26 -25.12 -28.67
N SER A 258 -15.09 -26.07 -29.11
CA SER A 258 -15.68 -27.14 -28.28
C SER A 258 -14.79 -28.37 -28.16
N THR A 259 -13.66 -28.42 -28.86
CA THR A 259 -12.74 -29.56 -28.90
C THR A 259 -11.46 -29.31 -28.11
N PHE A 260 -10.83 -30.39 -27.65
CA PHE A 260 -9.58 -30.39 -26.91
C PHE A 260 -8.47 -29.66 -27.69
N LEU A 261 -7.69 -28.82 -27.02
CA LEU A 261 -6.68 -27.96 -27.66
C LEU A 261 -5.50 -28.77 -28.23
N CYS A 262 -5.05 -29.79 -27.50
CA CYS A 262 -3.92 -30.65 -27.88
C CYS A 262 -3.95 -31.98 -27.10
N ASP A 263 -3.34 -33.04 -27.63
CA ASP A 263 -3.30 -34.35 -26.96
C ASP A 263 -2.36 -34.40 -25.73
N ALA A 264 -1.67 -33.29 -25.40
CA ALA A 264 -0.84 -33.21 -24.20
C ALA A 264 -1.68 -33.42 -22.93
N ARG A 265 -1.18 -34.28 -22.04
CA ARG A 265 -1.73 -34.50 -20.71
C ARG A 265 -0.75 -34.02 -19.66
N PHE A 266 -1.29 -33.35 -18.65
CA PHE A 266 -0.55 -32.99 -17.46
C PHE A 266 -0.11 -34.26 -16.71
N ALA A 267 1.14 -34.31 -16.24
CA ALA A 267 1.64 -35.39 -15.40
C ALA A 267 2.13 -34.83 -14.07
N ASP A 268 1.52 -35.26 -12.96
CA ASP A 268 1.84 -34.76 -11.61
C ASP A 268 3.28 -35.08 -11.15
N GLU A 269 3.92 -36.10 -11.74
CA GLU A 269 5.30 -36.49 -11.43
C GLU A 269 6.36 -35.66 -12.17
N ARG A 270 5.97 -34.91 -13.22
CA ARG A 270 6.88 -34.10 -14.02
C ARG A 270 7.16 -32.76 -13.34
N SER A 271 8.37 -32.24 -13.54
CA SER A 271 8.68 -30.86 -13.17
C SER A 271 7.82 -29.87 -13.98
N GLU A 272 7.65 -28.65 -13.46
CA GLU A 272 6.92 -27.57 -14.15
C GLU A 272 7.54 -27.24 -15.51
N GLN A 273 8.87 -27.34 -15.64
CA GLN A 273 9.59 -27.17 -16.90
C GLN A 273 9.26 -28.30 -17.89
N GLU A 274 9.26 -29.55 -17.45
CA GLU A 274 8.91 -30.70 -18.29
C GLU A 274 7.45 -30.66 -18.75
N ASN A 275 6.52 -30.26 -17.89
CA ASN A 275 5.11 -30.09 -18.24
C ASN A 275 4.93 -28.94 -19.25
N LEU A 276 5.68 -27.84 -19.09
CA LEU A 276 5.69 -26.75 -20.06
C LEU A 276 6.25 -27.20 -21.42
N GLU A 277 7.38 -27.92 -21.43
CA GLU A 277 7.99 -28.45 -22.65
C GLU A 277 7.08 -29.42 -23.38
N ALA A 278 6.41 -30.32 -22.65
CA ALA A 278 5.42 -31.22 -23.23
C ALA A 278 4.26 -30.47 -23.89
N PHE A 279 3.81 -29.38 -23.28
CA PHE A 279 2.73 -28.57 -23.82
C PHE A 279 3.16 -27.77 -25.06
N ILE A 280 4.35 -27.16 -25.02
CA ILE A 280 4.96 -26.50 -26.18
C ILE A 280 5.11 -27.50 -27.33
N GLY A 281 5.68 -28.69 -27.06
CA GLY A 281 5.88 -29.74 -28.07
C GLY A 281 4.58 -30.19 -28.72
N ALA A 282 3.49 -30.34 -27.93
CA ALA A 282 2.19 -30.70 -28.49
C ALA A 282 1.56 -29.59 -29.36
N LEU A 283 1.77 -28.31 -29.02
CA LEU A 283 1.32 -27.18 -29.84
C LEU A 283 2.17 -27.00 -31.11
N GLN A 284 3.46 -27.34 -31.06
CA GLN A 284 4.36 -27.29 -32.22
C GLN A 284 3.98 -28.29 -33.32
N LEU A 285 3.19 -29.33 -33.03
CA LEU A 285 2.60 -30.21 -34.05
C LEU A 285 1.60 -29.47 -34.94
N HIS A 286 1.03 -28.36 -34.45
CA HIS A 286 0.06 -27.52 -35.16
C HIS A 286 0.37 -26.02 -35.00
N PRO A 287 1.54 -25.55 -35.49
CA PRO A 287 2.06 -24.22 -35.19
C PRO A 287 1.18 -23.10 -35.78
N SER A 288 0.48 -23.38 -36.88
CA SER A 288 -0.45 -22.45 -37.52
C SER A 288 -1.78 -22.31 -36.77
N LYS A 289 -2.14 -23.27 -35.91
CA LYS A 289 -3.44 -23.31 -35.24
C LYS A 289 -3.48 -22.40 -34.00
N TYR A 290 -2.37 -22.32 -33.26
CA TYR A 290 -2.28 -21.56 -32.00
C TYR A 290 -0.98 -20.75 -31.85
N PRO A 291 -0.58 -19.92 -32.83
CA PRO A 291 0.73 -19.26 -32.84
C PRO A 291 0.95 -18.32 -31.64
N GLN A 292 -0.12 -17.65 -31.18
CA GLN A 292 -0.05 -16.72 -30.06
C GLN A 292 0.11 -17.42 -28.71
N LEU A 293 -0.49 -18.61 -28.56
CA LEU A 293 -0.34 -19.42 -27.36
C LEU A 293 1.08 -20.00 -27.28
N LEU A 294 1.61 -20.48 -28.40
CA LEU A 294 2.99 -20.95 -28.50
C LEU A 294 3.98 -19.85 -28.08
N LEU A 295 3.86 -18.64 -28.61
CA LEU A 295 4.73 -17.51 -28.26
C LEU A 295 4.63 -17.12 -26.77
N ALA A 296 3.44 -17.19 -26.18
CA ALA A 296 3.25 -16.92 -24.75
C ALA A 296 3.95 -17.98 -23.86
N LEU A 297 3.88 -19.26 -24.25
CA LEU A 297 4.51 -20.37 -23.54
C LEU A 297 6.03 -20.39 -23.72
N GLU A 298 6.54 -20.10 -24.92
CA GLU A 298 7.98 -19.93 -25.17
C GLU A 298 8.55 -18.78 -24.33
N ARG A 299 7.80 -17.67 -24.19
CA ARG A 299 8.19 -16.58 -23.28
C ARG A 299 8.22 -17.03 -21.82
N LEU A 300 7.30 -17.88 -21.40
CA LEU A 300 7.30 -18.47 -20.05
C LEU A 300 8.53 -19.37 -19.86
N GLN A 301 8.88 -20.19 -20.86
CA GLN A 301 10.08 -21.04 -20.85
C GLN A 301 11.36 -20.20 -20.76
N GLN A 302 11.45 -19.12 -21.54
CA GLN A 302 12.58 -18.18 -21.49
C GLN A 302 12.74 -17.53 -20.10
N LEU A 303 11.63 -17.21 -19.43
CA LEU A 303 11.68 -16.66 -18.08
C LEU A 303 12.25 -17.67 -17.08
N PHE A 304 11.89 -18.96 -17.18
CA PHE A 304 12.49 -20.01 -16.35
C PHE A 304 13.98 -20.19 -16.61
N ALA A 305 14.42 -20.07 -17.87
CA ALA A 305 15.84 -20.19 -18.23
C ALA A 305 16.67 -18.97 -17.82
N ASN A 306 16.12 -17.75 -17.92
CA ASN A 306 16.82 -16.50 -17.65
C ASN A 306 15.97 -15.53 -16.81
N PRO A 307 16.16 -15.51 -15.47
CA PRO A 307 15.34 -14.70 -14.54
C PRO A 307 15.54 -13.16 -14.61
N SER A 308 16.05 -12.60 -15.71
CA SER A 308 16.50 -11.20 -15.73
C SER A 308 16.07 -10.41 -16.95
N SER A 309 14.90 -9.77 -16.86
CA SER A 309 14.64 -8.55 -17.63
C SER A 309 14.84 -7.32 -16.73
N ARG A 310 15.70 -6.37 -17.14
CA ARG A 310 15.76 -5.06 -16.47
C ARG A 310 14.55 -4.25 -16.91
N ALA A 311 13.53 -4.17 -16.07
CA ALA A 311 12.39 -3.29 -16.32
C ALA A 311 12.81 -1.84 -16.57
N ASN A 312 12.61 -1.35 -17.81
CA ASN A 312 12.93 0.00 -18.24
C ASN A 312 12.21 1.04 -17.36
N TRP A 313 12.97 1.93 -16.70
CA TRP A 313 12.41 3.03 -15.90
C TRP A 313 11.54 3.95 -16.77
N ARG A 314 11.92 4.16 -18.03
CA ARG A 314 11.19 4.98 -19.02
C ARG A 314 9.77 4.46 -19.27
N GLU A 315 9.61 3.15 -19.47
CA GLU A 315 8.29 2.53 -19.66
C GLU A 315 7.38 2.67 -18.45
N ARG A 316 7.95 2.63 -17.23
CA ARG A 316 7.18 2.84 -15.99
C ARG A 316 6.66 4.27 -15.84
N VAL A 317 7.47 5.28 -16.21
CA VAL A 317 7.05 6.69 -16.13
C VAL A 317 6.01 7.02 -17.20
N LEU A 318 6.23 6.58 -18.44
CA LEU A 318 5.32 6.82 -19.56
C LEU A 318 3.94 6.19 -19.37
N ASN A 319 3.88 5.03 -18.71
CA ASN A 319 2.63 4.33 -18.43
C ASN A 319 2.03 4.69 -17.06
N HIS A 320 2.57 5.70 -16.36
CA HIS A 320 2.07 6.10 -15.04
C HIS A 320 0.71 6.78 -15.11
N ASP A 321 -0.10 6.56 -14.09
CA ASP A 321 -1.44 7.11 -13.99
C ASP A 321 -1.43 8.53 -13.43
N TRP A 322 -1.28 9.51 -14.31
CA TRP A 322 -1.30 10.94 -13.95
C TRP A 322 -2.59 11.36 -13.22
N ARG A 323 -3.72 10.69 -13.46
CA ARG A 323 -4.95 10.97 -12.71
C ARG A 323 -4.86 10.53 -11.26
N ALA A 324 -4.22 9.38 -10.99
CA ALA A 324 -3.93 8.96 -9.62
C ALA A 324 -2.92 9.90 -8.96
N ALA A 325 -1.92 10.40 -9.69
CA ALA A 325 -0.99 11.38 -9.15
C ALA A 325 -1.69 12.69 -8.75
N SER A 326 -2.58 13.21 -9.61
CA SER A 326 -3.37 14.41 -9.30
C SER A 326 -4.31 14.21 -8.11
N THR A 327 -5.00 13.07 -8.01
CA THR A 327 -5.90 12.82 -6.87
C THR A 327 -5.15 12.59 -5.57
N SER A 328 -3.98 11.95 -5.62
CA SER A 328 -3.08 11.84 -4.47
C SER A 328 -2.60 13.21 -3.99
N ALA A 329 -2.24 14.13 -4.91
CA ALA A 329 -1.84 15.50 -4.59
C ALA A 329 -2.96 16.35 -3.99
N ALA A 330 -4.18 16.19 -4.51
CA ALA A 330 -5.30 17.04 -4.17
C ALA A 330 -5.82 16.83 -2.73
N ARG A 331 -5.63 15.65 -2.14
CA ARG A 331 -6.09 15.29 -0.78
C ARG A 331 -5.43 16.11 0.34
N PRO A 332 -4.09 16.05 0.55
CA PRO A 332 -3.45 16.86 1.59
C PRO A 332 -3.54 18.36 1.28
N LEU A 333 -3.58 18.73 -0.01
CA LEU A 333 -3.78 20.11 -0.45
C LEU A 333 -5.14 20.66 0.03
N SER A 334 -6.25 19.97 -0.26
CA SER A 334 -7.56 20.47 0.16
C SER A 334 -7.76 20.35 1.67
N ALA A 335 -7.20 19.33 2.33
CA ALA A 335 -7.24 19.23 3.79
C ALA A 335 -6.59 20.45 4.46
N LEU A 336 -5.40 20.86 3.98
CA LEU A 336 -4.73 22.06 4.46
C LEU A 336 -5.57 23.31 4.18
N ILE A 337 -6.05 23.50 2.94
CA ILE A 337 -6.82 24.68 2.57
C ILE A 337 -8.10 24.82 3.42
N ILE A 338 -8.86 23.74 3.57
CA ILE A 338 -10.12 23.75 4.35
C ILE A 338 -9.84 24.08 5.81
N ALA A 339 -8.88 23.38 6.43
CA ALA A 339 -8.58 23.57 7.85
C ALA A 339 -7.94 24.94 8.12
N ALA A 340 -7.03 25.38 7.25
CA ALA A 340 -6.41 26.70 7.34
C ALA A 340 -7.43 27.82 7.14
N LEU A 341 -8.33 27.72 6.15
CA LEU A 341 -9.40 28.72 5.97
C LEU A 341 -10.31 28.79 7.20
N ALA A 342 -10.74 27.63 7.72
CA ALA A 342 -11.56 27.57 8.93
C ALA A 342 -10.84 28.22 10.13
N TRP A 343 -9.55 27.94 10.31
CA TRP A 343 -8.72 28.55 11.36
C TRP A 343 -8.60 30.08 11.18
N ARG A 344 -8.24 30.55 9.98
CA ARG A 344 -8.02 31.98 9.72
C ARG A 344 -9.29 32.80 9.80
N LEU A 345 -10.44 32.24 9.44
CA LEU A 345 -11.74 32.92 9.54
C LEU A 345 -12.29 32.96 10.97
N SER A 346 -12.10 31.88 11.73
CA SER A 346 -12.58 31.81 13.13
C SER A 346 -11.68 32.56 14.11
N GLY A 347 -10.39 32.74 13.78
CA GLY A 347 -9.41 33.25 14.73
C GLY A 347 -9.16 32.31 15.91
N TRP A 348 -9.55 31.03 15.80
CA TRP A 348 -9.48 30.08 16.90
C TRP A 348 -8.03 29.78 17.31
N SER A 349 -7.71 29.91 18.61
CA SER A 349 -6.36 29.73 19.15
C SER A 349 -5.77 28.36 18.80
N GLU A 350 -6.55 27.28 18.97
CA GLU A 350 -6.11 25.90 18.72
C GLU A 350 -6.23 25.48 17.23
N GLY A 351 -6.56 26.41 16.33
CA GLY A 351 -6.76 26.08 14.92
C GLY A 351 -5.49 25.62 14.20
N ALA A 352 -4.31 25.96 14.71
CA ALA A 352 -3.04 25.41 14.24
C ALA A 352 -2.95 23.88 14.45
N ILE A 353 -3.35 23.40 15.64
CA ILE A 353 -3.38 21.97 15.99
C ILE A 353 -4.40 21.24 15.12
N MET A 354 -5.57 21.84 14.89
CA MET A 354 -6.59 21.30 13.97
C MET A 354 -6.03 21.14 12.55
N THR A 355 -5.37 22.19 12.03
CA THR A 355 -4.80 22.21 10.68
C THR A 355 -3.68 21.19 10.54
N MET A 356 -2.79 21.09 11.54
CA MET A 356 -1.72 20.11 11.56
C MET A 356 -2.30 18.69 11.54
N THR A 357 -3.28 18.43 12.39
CA THR A 357 -3.93 17.12 12.49
C THR A 357 -4.60 16.75 11.17
N ALA A 358 -5.28 17.70 10.52
CA ALA A 358 -5.89 17.50 9.21
C ALA A 358 -4.87 17.09 8.14
N VAL A 359 -3.74 17.79 8.06
CA VAL A 359 -2.69 17.48 7.09
C VAL A 359 -2.00 16.16 7.39
N LEU A 360 -1.69 15.89 8.67
CA LEU A 360 -1.06 14.66 9.11
C LEU A 360 -1.87 13.45 8.67
N PHE A 361 -3.17 13.43 8.98
CA PHE A 361 -4.02 12.30 8.63
C PHE A 361 -4.36 12.24 7.14
N ALA A 362 -4.63 13.38 6.47
CA ALA A 362 -4.85 13.39 5.02
C ALA A 362 -3.64 12.84 4.24
N SER A 363 -2.43 13.16 4.71
CA SER A 363 -1.18 12.64 4.14
C SER A 363 -1.01 11.16 4.43
N LEU A 364 -1.17 10.70 5.68
CA LEU A 364 -1.03 9.28 6.04
C LEU A 364 -2.02 8.37 5.28
N PHE A 365 -3.24 8.83 5.01
CA PHE A 365 -4.22 8.05 4.24
C PHE A 365 -4.08 8.22 2.72
N SER A 366 -3.36 9.23 2.24
CA SER A 366 -3.11 9.40 0.79
C SER A 366 -2.43 8.18 0.18
N SER A 367 -1.56 7.50 0.94
CA SER A 367 -0.84 6.30 0.48
C SER A 367 -1.65 5.00 0.59
N HIS A 368 -2.85 5.01 1.17
CA HIS A 368 -3.65 3.82 1.41
C HIS A 368 -4.80 3.69 0.39
N ASN A 369 -4.85 2.54 -0.30
CA ASN A 369 -5.81 2.30 -1.39
C ASN A 369 -7.27 2.13 -0.93
N ASP A 370 -7.50 1.76 0.34
CA ASP A 370 -8.84 1.49 0.91
C ASP A 370 -9.21 2.51 2.01
N ALA A 371 -9.20 3.79 1.64
CA ALA A 371 -9.42 4.90 2.58
C ALA A 371 -10.82 4.89 3.24
N ARG A 372 -11.86 4.35 2.60
CA ARG A 372 -13.23 4.30 3.17
C ARG A 372 -13.40 3.32 4.32
N MET A 373 -12.86 2.10 4.18
CA MET A 373 -12.88 1.13 5.28
C MET A 373 -12.01 1.61 6.42
N ALA A 374 -10.87 2.22 6.10
CA ALA A 374 -10.00 2.84 7.08
C ALA A 374 -10.70 4.00 7.81
N LEU A 375 -11.54 4.80 7.14
CA LEU A 375 -12.12 6.01 7.72
C LEU A 375 -12.86 5.77 9.04
N LYS A 376 -13.64 4.69 9.12
CA LYS A 376 -14.36 4.33 10.36
C LYS A 376 -13.39 3.94 11.47
N ASP A 377 -12.43 3.08 11.15
CA ASP A 377 -11.41 2.60 12.10
C ASP A 377 -10.57 3.76 12.66
N VAL A 378 -10.20 4.69 11.78
CA VAL A 378 -9.42 5.90 12.03
C VAL A 378 -10.19 6.88 12.91
N PHE A 379 -11.45 7.13 12.59
CA PHE A 379 -12.29 8.04 13.36
C PHE A 379 -12.56 7.49 14.76
N ILE A 380 -12.91 6.21 14.87
CA ILE A 380 -13.13 5.55 16.17
C ILE A 380 -11.82 5.52 16.98
N GLY A 381 -10.70 5.15 16.35
CA GLY A 381 -9.38 5.15 16.99
C GLY A 381 -9.01 6.54 17.52
N SER A 382 -9.20 7.58 16.71
CA SER A 382 -8.93 8.96 17.09
C SER A 382 -9.83 9.44 18.22
N LEU A 383 -11.13 9.12 18.20
CA LEU A 383 -12.05 9.51 19.27
C LEU A 383 -11.68 8.84 20.60
N LEU A 384 -11.37 7.54 20.57
CA LEU A 384 -10.94 6.79 21.75
C LEU A 384 -9.59 7.28 22.27
N GLY A 385 -8.62 7.49 21.38
CA GLY A 385 -7.29 8.01 21.71
C GLY A 385 -7.33 9.42 22.30
N ALA A 386 -8.10 10.32 21.68
CA ALA A 386 -8.29 11.69 22.17
C ALA A 386 -8.95 11.71 23.55
N SER A 387 -9.99 10.90 23.74
CA SER A 387 -10.67 10.77 25.04
C SER A 387 -9.74 10.22 26.12
N ALA A 388 -9.00 9.15 25.82
CA ALA A 388 -8.03 8.56 26.74
C ALA A 388 -6.89 9.54 27.05
N GLY A 389 -6.42 10.31 26.07
CA GLY A 389 -5.35 11.29 26.24
C GLY A 389 -5.81 12.49 27.07
N MET A 390 -7.04 12.96 26.86
CA MET A 390 -7.67 13.99 27.69
C MET A 390 -7.80 13.52 29.13
N VAL A 391 -8.26 12.28 29.34
CA VAL A 391 -8.35 11.69 30.68
C VAL A 391 -6.98 11.61 31.36
N ALA A 392 -5.98 11.14 30.62
CA ALA A 392 -4.62 11.05 31.13
C ALA A 392 -4.07 12.43 31.50
N ARG A 393 -4.26 13.45 30.66
CA ARG A 393 -3.74 14.79 30.90
C ARG A 393 -4.42 15.53 32.05
N LEU A 394 -5.73 15.33 32.25
CA LEU A 394 -6.48 16.01 33.30
C LEU A 394 -6.34 15.35 34.67
N TRP A 395 -6.29 14.01 34.71
CA TRP A 395 -6.37 13.29 35.99
C TRP A 395 -5.15 12.43 36.32
N LEU A 396 -4.44 11.88 35.34
CA LEU A 396 -3.31 10.99 35.60
C LEU A 396 -1.99 11.75 35.69
N LEU A 397 -1.64 12.50 34.65
CA LEU A 397 -0.35 13.20 34.53
C LEU A 397 -0.09 14.26 35.62
N PRO A 398 -1.09 14.99 36.14
CA PRO A 398 -0.84 15.92 37.25
C PRO A 398 -0.40 15.24 38.55
N GLN A 399 -0.66 13.94 38.71
CA GLN A 399 -0.25 13.15 39.88
C GLN A 399 1.16 12.54 39.73
N VAL A 400 1.79 12.73 38.57
CA VAL A 400 3.10 12.15 38.27
C VAL A 400 4.20 13.08 38.78
N HIS A 401 5.00 12.57 39.71
CA HIS A 401 6.12 13.31 40.31
C HIS A 401 7.49 12.75 39.92
N SER A 402 7.54 11.63 39.17
CA SER A 402 8.79 10.99 38.76
C SER A 402 8.65 10.32 37.40
N ASP A 403 9.77 10.21 36.67
CA ASP A 403 9.81 9.63 35.33
C ASP A 403 9.30 8.19 35.27
N TRP A 404 9.60 7.36 36.27
CA TRP A 404 9.07 6.00 36.33
C TRP A 404 7.55 5.94 36.49
N GLN A 405 6.97 6.89 37.24
CA GLN A 405 5.52 7.02 37.39
C GLN A 405 4.88 7.43 36.05
N LEU A 406 5.53 8.35 35.31
CA LEU A 406 5.08 8.74 33.96
C LEU A 406 4.97 7.51 33.05
N LEU A 407 6.04 6.71 32.99
CA LEU A 407 6.09 5.51 32.16
C LEU A 407 5.04 4.48 32.60
N ALA A 408 4.87 4.26 33.90
CA ALA A 408 3.88 3.34 34.45
C ALA A 408 2.44 3.75 34.12
N CYS A 409 2.12 5.05 34.19
CA CYS A 409 0.79 5.58 33.84
C CYS A 409 0.47 5.43 32.36
N ILE A 410 1.46 5.57 31.48
CA ILE A 410 1.27 5.55 30.02
C ILE A 410 1.31 4.12 29.44
N ALA A 411 2.08 3.23 30.05
CA ALA A 411 2.24 1.84 29.65
C ALA A 411 0.92 1.11 29.31
N PRO A 412 -0.15 1.16 30.13
CA PRO A 412 -1.40 0.44 29.83
C PRO A 412 -2.09 0.94 28.55
N PHE A 413 -2.03 2.25 28.27
CA PHE A 413 -2.62 2.82 27.04
C PHE A 413 -1.85 2.35 25.81
N LEU A 414 -0.52 2.46 25.86
CA LEU A 414 0.37 2.02 24.79
C LEU A 414 0.25 0.51 24.52
N LEU A 415 0.20 -0.30 25.58
CA LEU A 415 0.03 -1.75 25.50
C LEU A 415 -1.32 -2.13 24.88
N THR A 416 -2.39 -1.41 25.23
CA THR A 416 -3.73 -1.61 24.65
C THR A 416 -3.71 -1.38 23.15
N GLY A 417 -3.11 -0.27 22.70
CA GLY A 417 -2.93 -0.03 21.27
C GLY A 417 -2.04 -1.07 20.61
N ALA A 418 -0.96 -1.52 21.26
CA ALA A 418 -0.10 -2.60 20.73
C ALA A 418 -0.87 -3.91 20.50
N ALA A 419 -1.68 -4.31 21.48
CA ALA A 419 -2.49 -5.52 21.42
C ALA A 419 -3.54 -5.46 20.31
N LEU A 420 -4.17 -4.30 20.10
CA LEU A 420 -5.07 -4.06 18.98
C LEU A 420 -4.31 -4.03 17.64
N MET A 421 -3.08 -3.53 17.62
CA MET A 421 -2.24 -3.45 16.43
C MET A 421 -1.81 -4.83 15.93
N ALA A 422 -1.62 -5.78 16.85
CA ALA A 422 -1.21 -7.14 16.53
C ALA A 422 -2.25 -7.94 15.73
N ARG A 423 -3.49 -7.44 15.62
CA ARG A 423 -4.57 -8.04 14.82
C ARG A 423 -4.79 -7.22 13.55
N ALA A 424 -4.69 -7.87 12.38
CA ALA A 424 -4.79 -7.19 11.08
C ALA A 424 -6.09 -6.37 10.90
N ARG A 425 -7.21 -6.82 11.49
CA ARG A 425 -8.51 -6.14 11.43
C ARG A 425 -8.54 -4.82 12.21
N THR A 426 -7.84 -4.73 13.34
CA THR A 426 -7.85 -3.55 14.22
C THR A 426 -6.58 -2.71 14.11
N ALA A 427 -5.63 -3.10 13.26
CA ALA A 427 -4.33 -2.44 13.15
C ALA A 427 -4.40 -0.94 12.83
N LYS A 428 -5.31 -0.54 11.92
CA LYS A 428 -5.48 0.87 11.55
C LYS A 428 -6.03 1.70 12.70
N LEU A 429 -7.08 1.20 13.36
CA LEU A 429 -7.68 1.80 14.55
C LEU A 429 -6.63 1.97 15.66
N ALA A 430 -5.81 0.94 15.88
CA ALA A 430 -4.81 0.91 16.94
C ALA A 430 -3.69 1.94 16.76
N ILE A 431 -3.21 2.13 15.53
CA ILE A 431 -2.19 3.13 15.20
C ILE A 431 -2.72 4.52 15.56
N ASP A 432 -3.94 4.85 15.13
CA ASP A 432 -4.53 6.17 15.38
C ASP A 432 -4.90 6.37 16.84
N LEU A 433 -5.36 5.31 17.53
CA LEU A 433 -5.62 5.36 18.97
C LEU A 433 -4.36 5.79 19.73
N ASN A 434 -3.21 5.14 19.49
CA ASN A 434 -1.96 5.49 20.18
C ASN A 434 -1.38 6.84 19.71
N MET A 435 -1.49 7.17 18.42
CA MET A 435 -1.03 8.48 17.90
C MET A 435 -1.81 9.62 18.53
N THR A 436 -3.13 9.53 18.51
CA THR A 436 -4.01 10.58 19.03
C THR A 436 -3.92 10.67 20.54
N PHE A 437 -3.81 9.52 21.24
CA PHE A 437 -3.50 9.50 22.67
C PHE A 437 -2.22 10.29 22.99
N LEU A 438 -1.10 10.01 22.30
CA LEU A 438 0.16 10.70 22.55
C LEU A 438 0.09 12.20 22.20
N LEU A 439 -0.64 12.57 21.15
CA LEU A 439 -0.86 13.97 20.75
C LEU A 439 -1.72 14.77 21.75
N THR A 440 -2.71 14.13 22.38
CA THR A 440 -3.59 14.77 23.36
C THR A 440 -2.98 14.76 24.77
N ALA A 441 -2.39 13.63 25.18
CA ALA A 441 -1.80 13.47 26.52
C ALA A 441 -0.51 14.28 26.70
N GLN A 442 0.30 14.41 25.64
CA GLN A 442 1.60 15.12 25.63
C GLN A 442 2.50 14.76 26.82
N PRO A 443 2.76 13.46 27.05
CA PRO A 443 3.53 13.02 28.21
C PRO A 443 4.98 13.52 28.17
N GLY A 444 5.51 13.86 29.35
CA GLY A 444 6.88 14.37 29.51
C GLY A 444 6.99 15.90 29.48
N VAL A 445 5.87 16.62 29.31
CA VAL A 445 5.84 18.09 29.44
C VAL A 445 4.81 18.49 30.48
N GLN A 446 5.20 19.41 31.35
CA GLN A 446 4.32 20.01 32.35
C GLN A 446 3.51 21.13 31.68
N LEU A 447 2.31 20.80 31.23
CA LEU A 447 1.39 21.75 30.61
C LEU A 447 0.25 22.11 31.58
N PRO A 448 -0.38 23.29 31.42
CA PRO A 448 -1.61 23.60 32.12
C PRO A 448 -2.65 22.49 31.91
N SER A 449 -3.24 22.04 33.02
CA SER A 449 -4.27 21.00 33.07
C SER A 449 -5.68 21.58 33.15
N ASP A 450 -5.89 22.77 32.57
CA ASP A 450 -7.17 23.47 32.58
C ASP A 450 -8.17 22.76 31.66
N LEU A 451 -9.33 22.38 32.22
CA LEU A 451 -10.37 21.66 31.48
C LEU A 451 -10.76 22.36 30.15
N PRO A 452 -10.97 23.69 30.08
CA PRO A 452 -11.33 24.35 28.83
C PRO A 452 -10.25 24.25 27.76
N LEU A 453 -8.98 24.43 28.12
CA LEU A 453 -7.85 24.36 27.19
C LEU A 453 -7.69 22.93 26.65
N VAL A 454 -7.68 21.94 27.54
CA VAL A 454 -7.53 20.54 27.13
C VAL A 454 -8.72 20.10 26.27
N ALA A 455 -9.94 20.52 26.60
CA ALA A 455 -11.13 20.22 25.80
C ALA A 455 -11.05 20.86 24.40
N GLN A 456 -10.60 22.12 24.29
CA GLN A 456 -10.42 22.80 23.00
C GLN A 456 -9.34 22.11 22.15
N GLN A 457 -8.22 21.71 22.74
CA GLN A 457 -7.16 20.97 22.03
C GLN A 457 -7.62 19.59 21.57
N THR A 458 -8.36 18.88 22.42
CA THR A 458 -8.96 17.59 22.08
C THR A 458 -9.95 17.73 20.93
N LEU A 459 -10.80 18.78 20.98
CA LEU A 459 -11.73 19.11 19.89
C LEU A 459 -10.99 19.46 18.60
N ALA A 460 -9.91 20.23 18.66
CA ALA A 460 -9.10 20.61 17.49
C ALA A 460 -8.53 19.37 16.79
N ILE A 461 -8.01 18.42 17.56
CA ILE A 461 -7.49 17.15 17.02
C ILE A 461 -8.62 16.35 16.34
N VAL A 462 -9.78 16.18 16.98
CA VAL A 462 -10.92 15.44 16.40
C VAL A 462 -11.46 16.13 15.14
N LEU A 463 -11.60 17.46 15.15
CA LEU A 463 -12.01 18.24 13.98
C LEU A 463 -10.98 18.17 12.85
N GLY A 464 -9.69 18.12 13.17
CA GLY A 464 -8.63 17.91 12.19
C GLY A 464 -8.77 16.55 11.50
N VAL A 465 -9.01 15.47 12.25
CA VAL A 465 -9.29 14.14 11.70
C VAL A 465 -10.54 14.17 10.81
N LEU A 466 -11.59 14.88 11.22
CA LEU A 466 -12.80 15.07 10.42
C LEU A 466 -12.55 15.87 9.14
N ALA A 467 -11.70 16.91 9.18
CA ALA A 467 -11.32 17.66 7.99
C ALA A 467 -10.49 16.80 7.02
N ALA A 468 -9.58 15.96 7.55
CA ALA A 468 -8.88 14.95 6.76
C ALA A 468 -9.87 13.97 6.11
N ALA A 469 -10.86 13.48 6.87
CA ALA A 469 -11.92 12.61 6.38
C ALA A 469 -12.77 13.28 5.28
N ALA A 470 -13.17 14.54 5.48
CA ALA A 470 -13.91 15.32 4.50
C ALA A 470 -13.10 15.55 3.22
N SER A 471 -11.80 15.81 3.33
CA SER A 471 -10.90 15.91 2.17
C SER A 471 -10.87 14.62 1.34
N LEU A 472 -10.92 13.46 2.01
CA LEU A 472 -10.98 12.17 1.35
C LEU A 472 -12.31 11.98 0.62
N LEU A 473 -13.41 12.52 1.16
CA LEU A 473 -14.75 12.47 0.55
C LEU A 473 -14.90 13.44 -0.63
N LEU A 474 -14.29 14.63 -0.57
CA LEU A 474 -14.32 15.64 -1.64
C LEU A 474 -13.64 15.16 -2.92
N TRP A 475 -12.47 14.53 -2.79
CA TRP A 475 -11.74 13.92 -3.90
C TRP A 475 -12.14 12.46 -4.12
N TYR A 476 -13.24 12.04 -3.49
CA TYR A 476 -13.88 10.77 -3.76
C TYR A 476 -14.83 10.91 -4.95
N PRO A 477 -14.42 10.42 -6.13
CA PRO A 477 -15.37 9.67 -6.93
C PRO A 477 -14.83 8.24 -7.20
N ALA A 478 -15.71 7.26 -7.00
CA ALA A 478 -15.74 5.98 -7.71
C ALA A 478 -14.64 4.91 -7.52
N LEU A 479 -13.51 5.04 -6.81
CA LEU A 479 -12.40 4.07 -7.00
C LEU A 479 -12.28 2.86 -6.05
N ALA A 480 -13.02 2.67 -4.96
CA ALA A 480 -12.96 1.36 -4.26
C ALA A 480 -13.81 0.29 -5.00
N ALA A 481 -15.07 0.61 -5.28
CA ALA A 481 -15.93 -0.20 -6.16
C ALA A 481 -15.53 -0.07 -7.65
N GLY A 482 -14.98 1.08 -8.06
CA GLY A 482 -14.62 1.36 -9.45
C GLY A 482 -13.14 1.51 -9.73
N ARG A 483 -12.20 1.04 -8.88
CA ARG A 483 -10.81 0.77 -9.32
C ARG A 483 -10.82 -0.38 -10.30
N ARG A 484 -11.61 -1.42 -10.01
CA ARG A 484 -11.87 -2.51 -10.96
C ARG A 484 -12.48 -1.97 -12.27
N LEU A 485 -13.52 -1.15 -12.16
CA LEU A 485 -14.12 -0.46 -13.32
C LEU A 485 -13.13 0.49 -14.03
N ALA A 486 -12.28 1.21 -13.31
CA ALA A 486 -11.32 2.16 -13.88
C ALA A 486 -10.16 1.45 -14.60
N LEU A 487 -9.67 0.34 -14.03
CA LEU A 487 -8.70 -0.54 -14.66
C LEU A 487 -9.28 -1.13 -15.95
N ALA A 488 -10.51 -1.66 -15.89
CA ALA A 488 -11.22 -2.15 -17.08
C ALA A 488 -11.47 -1.05 -18.12
N ARG A 489 -11.94 0.13 -17.70
CA ARG A 489 -12.12 1.31 -18.59
C ARG A 489 -10.79 1.70 -19.25
N ARG A 490 -9.66 1.56 -18.57
CA ARG A 490 -8.34 1.84 -19.14
C ARG A 490 -7.90 0.81 -20.15
N ILE A 491 -8.07 -0.47 -19.85
CA ILE A 491 -7.83 -1.56 -20.80
C ILE A 491 -8.65 -1.30 -22.07
N ALA A 492 -9.96 -1.09 -21.91
CA ALA A 492 -10.85 -0.78 -23.03
C ALA A 492 -10.44 0.48 -23.82
N ARG A 493 -10.10 1.58 -23.12
CA ARG A 493 -9.69 2.84 -23.78
C ARG A 493 -8.36 2.72 -24.52
N GLN A 494 -7.40 1.98 -23.97
CA GLN A 494 -6.09 1.79 -24.61
C GLN A 494 -6.21 0.93 -25.87
N THR A 495 -6.98 -0.17 -25.78
CA THR A 495 -7.26 -1.01 -26.95
C THR A 495 -8.04 -0.26 -28.02
N ARG A 496 -9.05 0.55 -27.66
CA ARG A 496 -9.84 1.35 -28.62
C ARG A 496 -9.07 2.49 -29.30
N ARG A 497 -8.01 3.00 -28.67
CA ARG A 497 -7.21 4.11 -29.22
C ARG A 497 -6.14 3.63 -30.19
N ALA A 498 -5.82 2.33 -30.18
CA ALA A 498 -4.84 1.77 -31.09
C ALA A 498 -5.44 1.68 -32.50
N THR A 499 -4.74 2.25 -33.48
CA THR A 499 -5.12 2.18 -34.90
C THR A 499 -4.05 1.50 -35.74
N ALA A 500 -2.79 1.49 -35.28
CA ALA A 500 -1.66 0.86 -35.94
C ALA A 500 -1.14 -0.36 -35.16
N PRO A 501 -0.51 -1.36 -35.82
CA PRO A 501 0.04 -2.55 -35.16
C PRO A 501 0.97 -2.24 -33.97
N SER A 502 1.86 -1.26 -34.11
CA SER A 502 2.75 -0.82 -33.01
C SER A 502 1.99 -0.24 -31.82
N GLN A 503 0.86 0.41 -32.04
CA GLN A 503 0.00 0.92 -30.98
C GLN A 503 -0.78 -0.20 -30.28
N PHE A 504 -1.19 -1.24 -31.02
CA PHE A 504 -1.79 -2.44 -30.44
C PHE A 504 -0.78 -3.23 -29.60
N ALA A 505 0.46 -3.39 -30.07
CA ALA A 505 1.54 -4.00 -29.29
C ALA A 505 1.80 -3.23 -27.98
N ALA A 506 1.87 -1.89 -28.07
CA ALA A 506 2.01 -1.03 -26.88
C ALA A 506 0.79 -1.12 -25.95
N ALA A 507 -0.42 -1.19 -26.51
CA ALA A 507 -1.65 -1.36 -25.74
C ALA A 507 -1.68 -2.72 -25.03
N HIS A 508 -1.25 -3.81 -25.68
CA HIS A 508 -1.14 -5.14 -25.10
C HIS A 508 -0.18 -5.14 -23.89
N GLY A 509 1.02 -4.57 -24.05
CA GLY A 509 2.00 -4.46 -22.97
C GLY A 509 1.48 -3.72 -21.73
N ARG A 510 0.73 -2.61 -21.94
CA ARG A 510 0.08 -1.87 -20.85
C ARG A 510 -1.10 -2.63 -20.25
N ALA A 511 -1.94 -3.23 -21.08
CA ALA A 511 -3.14 -3.94 -20.67
C ALA A 511 -2.78 -5.16 -19.80
N ARG A 512 -1.68 -5.86 -20.08
CA ARG A 512 -1.16 -6.96 -19.25
C ARG A 512 -0.91 -6.53 -17.80
N ALA A 513 -0.21 -5.40 -17.60
CA ALA A 513 0.05 -4.87 -16.25
C ALA A 513 -1.23 -4.42 -15.53
N LEU A 514 -2.20 -3.87 -16.28
CA LEU A 514 -3.52 -3.49 -15.75
C LEU A 514 -4.38 -4.71 -15.40
N LEU A 515 -4.30 -5.79 -16.18
CA LEU A 515 -5.03 -7.03 -15.96
C LEU A 515 -4.59 -7.67 -14.64
N ARG A 516 -3.28 -7.78 -14.36
CA ARG A 516 -2.82 -8.29 -13.07
C ARG A 516 -3.40 -7.48 -11.90
N SER A 517 -3.33 -6.16 -11.99
CA SER A 517 -3.90 -5.26 -10.97
C SER A 517 -5.41 -5.46 -10.79
N LEU A 518 -6.12 -5.79 -11.88
CA LEU A 518 -7.55 -6.06 -11.87
C LEU A 518 -7.87 -7.41 -11.21
N VAL A 519 -7.13 -8.46 -11.56
CA VAL A 519 -7.25 -9.81 -10.98
C VAL A 519 -6.98 -9.78 -9.48
N VAL A 520 -5.92 -9.10 -9.04
CA VAL A 520 -5.59 -8.94 -7.62
C VAL A 520 -6.70 -8.19 -6.87
N SER A 521 -7.37 -7.25 -7.55
CA SER A 521 -8.48 -6.51 -6.96
C SER A 521 -9.73 -7.39 -6.78
N ASP A 522 -10.15 -8.16 -7.79
CA ASP A 522 -11.34 -9.05 -7.74
C ASP A 522 -11.05 -10.34 -6.96
N GLY A 523 -10.11 -11.15 -7.44
CA GLY A 523 -9.79 -12.48 -6.93
C GLY A 523 -10.67 -13.61 -7.46
N TYR A 524 -11.47 -13.35 -8.49
CA TYR A 524 -12.36 -14.31 -9.16
C TYR A 524 -12.63 -13.84 -10.60
N ALA A 525 -13.10 -14.76 -11.44
CA ALA A 525 -13.51 -14.57 -12.83
C ALA A 525 -14.85 -13.83 -12.91
N SER A 526 -14.86 -12.55 -12.51
CA SER A 526 -16.02 -11.69 -12.72
C SER A 526 -16.25 -11.47 -14.23
N VAL A 527 -17.49 -11.10 -14.62
CA VAL A 527 -17.81 -10.73 -16.01
C VAL A 527 -16.85 -9.69 -16.57
N LEU A 528 -16.37 -8.80 -15.70
CA LEU A 528 -15.43 -7.74 -16.02
C LEU A 528 -13.99 -8.27 -16.22
N VAL A 529 -13.54 -9.23 -15.39
CA VAL A 529 -12.24 -9.91 -15.57
C VAL A 529 -12.25 -10.75 -16.86
N SER A 530 -13.30 -11.53 -17.13
CA SER A 530 -13.40 -12.32 -18.37
C SER A 530 -13.42 -11.43 -19.63
N ALA A 531 -14.10 -10.28 -19.58
CA ALA A 531 -14.04 -9.30 -20.68
C ALA A 531 -12.66 -8.65 -20.85
N ALA A 532 -11.92 -8.46 -19.75
CA ALA A 532 -10.54 -7.96 -19.80
C ALA A 532 -9.57 -9.01 -20.38
N LEU A 533 -9.72 -10.30 -20.01
CA LEU A 533 -8.97 -11.42 -20.62
C LEU A 533 -9.16 -11.45 -22.14
N ARG A 534 -10.41 -11.26 -22.62
CA ARG A 534 -10.69 -11.16 -24.07
C ARG A 534 -9.98 -10.00 -24.76
N CYS A 535 -9.84 -8.85 -24.11
CA CYS A 535 -9.08 -7.74 -24.66
C CYS A 535 -7.58 -8.07 -24.81
N ILE A 536 -7.01 -8.83 -23.86
CA ILE A 536 -5.62 -9.29 -23.95
C ILE A 536 -5.46 -10.29 -25.09
N ALA A 537 -6.33 -11.30 -25.17
CA ALA A 537 -6.30 -12.30 -26.22
C ALA A 537 -6.45 -11.68 -27.62
N ALA A 538 -7.38 -10.73 -27.79
CA ALA A 538 -7.63 -10.06 -29.06
C ALA A 538 -6.49 -9.12 -29.51
N THR A 539 -5.63 -8.67 -28.59
CA THR A 539 -4.47 -7.83 -28.92
C THR A 539 -3.17 -8.61 -29.06
N ALA A 540 -3.14 -9.89 -28.68
CA ALA A 540 -1.97 -10.76 -28.79
C ALA A 540 -1.42 -10.86 -30.23
N PRO A 541 -2.23 -10.92 -31.31
CA PRO A 541 -1.73 -11.01 -32.69
C PRO A 541 -0.74 -9.92 -33.11
N PHE A 542 -0.76 -8.76 -32.43
CA PHE A 542 0.11 -7.62 -32.71
C PHE A 542 1.44 -7.66 -31.95
N VAL A 543 1.66 -8.69 -31.12
CA VAL A 543 2.90 -8.93 -30.38
C VAL A 543 3.66 -10.04 -31.10
N THR A 544 4.29 -9.70 -32.22
CA THR A 544 5.19 -10.60 -32.96
C THR A 544 6.64 -10.18 -32.73
N ASP A 545 7.58 -11.11 -32.84
CA ASP A 545 8.97 -10.74 -33.09
C ASP A 545 9.06 -9.97 -34.41
N ASP A 546 9.94 -8.97 -34.47
CA ASP A 546 10.04 -7.86 -35.44
C ASP A 546 10.02 -8.25 -36.95
N SER A 547 9.94 -9.52 -37.31
CA SER A 547 10.08 -10.04 -38.68
C SER A 547 8.83 -10.73 -39.28
N SER A 548 7.76 -10.96 -38.53
CA SER A 548 6.59 -11.71 -39.03
C SER A 548 5.38 -10.80 -39.26
N PRO A 549 4.80 -10.73 -40.49
CA PRO A 549 3.60 -9.95 -40.74
C PRO A 549 2.42 -10.51 -39.93
N VAL A 550 1.64 -9.63 -39.30
CA VAL A 550 0.42 -10.00 -38.55
C VAL A 550 -0.56 -10.65 -39.54
N PRO A 551 -0.90 -11.95 -39.38
CA PRO A 551 -1.88 -12.59 -40.23
C PRO A 551 -3.22 -11.89 -40.03
N ASP A 552 -3.81 -11.41 -41.12
CA ASP A 552 -5.15 -10.81 -41.15
C ASP A 552 -5.35 -9.63 -40.16
N SER A 553 -4.47 -8.64 -40.25
CA SER A 553 -4.42 -7.48 -39.33
C SER A 553 -5.74 -6.70 -39.21
N ALA A 554 -6.58 -6.72 -40.25
CA ALA A 554 -7.89 -6.07 -40.24
C ALA A 554 -8.89 -6.81 -39.34
N GLN A 555 -8.97 -8.14 -39.45
CA GLN A 555 -9.83 -8.97 -38.61
C GLN A 555 -9.37 -8.94 -37.14
N ALA A 556 -8.06 -9.00 -36.91
CA ALA A 556 -7.49 -8.87 -35.57
C ALA A 556 -7.83 -7.51 -34.93
N ALA A 557 -7.74 -6.41 -35.69
CA ALA A 557 -8.10 -5.08 -35.22
C ALA A 557 -9.59 -4.97 -34.91
N TYR A 558 -10.45 -5.55 -35.75
CA TYR A 558 -11.89 -5.61 -35.51
C TYR A 558 -12.24 -6.38 -34.23
N ASN A 559 -11.64 -7.55 -34.02
CA ASN A 559 -11.83 -8.35 -32.81
C ASN A 559 -11.38 -7.60 -31.55
N ALA A 560 -10.23 -6.92 -31.61
CA ALA A 560 -9.73 -6.09 -30.52
C ALA A 560 -10.67 -4.93 -30.19
N GLU A 561 -11.22 -4.27 -31.21
CA GLU A 561 -12.19 -3.20 -31.02
C GLU A 561 -13.50 -3.70 -30.39
N GLN A 562 -14.03 -4.85 -30.84
CA GLN A 562 -15.25 -5.45 -30.29
C GLN A 562 -15.08 -5.89 -28.84
N ALA A 563 -13.96 -6.52 -28.51
CA ALA A 563 -13.63 -6.87 -27.12
C ALA A 563 -13.59 -5.61 -26.23
N ALA A 564 -12.95 -4.54 -26.72
CA ALA A 564 -12.83 -3.30 -25.98
C ALA A 564 -14.17 -2.53 -25.85
N ARG A 565 -15.06 -2.59 -26.85
CA ARG A 565 -16.43 -2.08 -26.78
C ARG A 565 -17.26 -2.84 -25.74
N THR A 566 -17.11 -4.17 -25.70
CA THR A 566 -17.79 -5.02 -24.71
C THR A 566 -17.37 -4.68 -23.29
N LEU A 567 -16.05 -4.59 -23.06
CA LEU A 567 -15.50 -4.17 -21.76
C LEU A 567 -15.95 -2.76 -21.38
N ALA A 568 -15.98 -1.82 -22.33
CA ALA A 568 -16.47 -0.46 -22.09
C ALA A 568 -17.95 -0.42 -21.68
N ARG A 569 -18.82 -1.21 -22.33
CA ARG A 569 -20.25 -1.30 -21.99
C ARG A 569 -20.49 -1.85 -20.59
N LEU A 570 -19.73 -2.87 -20.18
CA LEU A 570 -19.80 -3.42 -18.83
C LEU A 570 -19.42 -2.38 -17.78
N THR A 571 -18.50 -1.48 -18.12
CA THR A 571 -18.07 -0.42 -17.21
C THR A 571 -18.95 0.83 -17.22
N SER A 572 -19.96 0.93 -18.08
CA SER A 572 -20.85 2.10 -18.17
C SER A 572 -22.25 1.87 -17.60
N LYS A 573 -22.56 0.64 -17.18
CA LYS A 573 -23.87 0.26 -16.61
C LYS A 573 -23.98 0.49 -15.09
N ASP A 574 -22.89 0.92 -14.46
CA ASP A 574 -22.78 1.37 -13.05
C ASP A 574 -22.35 2.84 -13.01
#